data_AF-A0A4T0FSM0-F1
#
_entry.id   AF-A0A4T0FSM0-F1
#
_cell.length_a   1.000
_cell.length_b   1.000
_cell.length_c   1.000
_cell.angle_alpha   90.00
_cell.angle_beta   90.00
_cell.angle_gamma   90.00
#
_symmetry.space_group_name_H-M   'P 1'
#
loop_
_entity.id
_entity.type
_entity.pdbx_description
1 polymer ?
#
loop_
_entity_poly.entity_id
_entity_poly.type
_entity_poly.pdbx_seq_one_letter_code
_entity_poly.pdbx_strand_id
1 'polypeptide(L)'
;MDFQQVVPAPASPASSITAPMSPPLTDQKGESDAYISDNELPPPLNKDTDRPLDADIEDNYVQRTLANAKPKPPITWSTLLGEINYISTTLIVGVPLITIYGAMTTELKWQTALFSVLYYFFTGLGITAGYHRLWAHRAYNASLPLQYFLCLAGSGACEGSIKWWSRGHRAHHRYTDTELDPYNAHRGFWYSHVGWMLVKPRIKPGVADISDLIKNPVVRFQQKHYVKLLLTMGFIIPTVLPGLLWNDYRGGYFYAGAARLLFVHHSTFCVNSLAHWLGEQPFDDKNTPRNHFITALCTVGEGYHNFHHQFPMDFRNAIRWYQYDPTKWFISVCYALGLASHLKMFPSNEIKKGEYTMELKRLERVGEEISWPIDSNELPVISWASFQEQAKERPLVLIHGFIHDVSSFMDEHPGGRHLLTKQIGKDGTTAFFGGVYDHSNAAHNLLAMMRVGILDGGMEVEILKIEEAQAKKKEQALSIVKDIENEEDRKRAHDEAMQEVKRIEHEMQLALLRTAPQQVRMRKATDYFPPSQQLSITKTVAS
;
A
#
# COMPACT_ATOMS: atom_id res chain seq x y z
N MET A 1 18.01 30.54 -19.01
CA MET A 1 18.78 29.36 -19.45
C MET A 1 17.99 28.14 -19.01
N ASP A 2 17.14 27.65 -19.92
CA ASP A 2 16.35 26.44 -19.74
C ASP A 2 17.27 25.22 -19.72
N PHE A 3 17.16 24.40 -18.68
CA PHE A 3 17.70 23.04 -18.70
C PHE A 3 16.54 22.07 -18.92
N GLN A 4 16.34 21.71 -20.18
CA GLN A 4 15.42 20.67 -20.62
C GLN A 4 15.74 19.34 -19.93
N GLN A 5 14.69 18.72 -19.39
CA GLN A 5 14.69 17.35 -18.89
C GLN A 5 14.96 16.39 -20.05
N VAL A 6 16.10 15.68 -19.98
CA VAL A 6 16.39 14.56 -20.87
C VAL A 6 15.63 13.34 -20.35
N VAL A 7 14.57 12.95 -21.05
CA VAL A 7 13.87 11.67 -20.88
C VAL A 7 14.68 10.59 -21.60
N PRO A 8 15.14 9.52 -20.95
CA PRO A 8 15.76 8.40 -21.66
C PRO A 8 14.69 7.51 -22.32
N ALA A 9 14.97 7.09 -23.54
CA ALA A 9 14.16 6.16 -24.35
C ALA A 9 13.95 4.78 -23.68
N PRO A 10 12.89 4.04 -24.03
CA PRO A 10 12.58 2.75 -23.41
C PRO A 10 13.59 1.68 -23.83
N ALA A 11 14.18 0.99 -22.85
CA ALA A 11 15.04 -0.16 -23.10
C ALA A 11 14.22 -1.41 -23.48
N SER A 12 14.61 -2.07 -24.57
CA SER A 12 14.14 -3.41 -24.98
C SER A 12 14.42 -4.48 -23.91
N PRO A 13 13.66 -5.60 -23.88
CA PRO A 13 13.62 -6.51 -22.75
C PRO A 13 14.92 -7.33 -22.67
N ALA A 14 15.72 -7.07 -21.64
CA ALA A 14 16.88 -7.87 -21.32
C ALA A 14 16.46 -9.15 -20.58
N SER A 15 16.93 -10.27 -21.12
CA SER A 15 16.87 -11.66 -20.66
C SER A 15 16.88 -11.86 -19.14
N SER A 16 16.01 -12.75 -18.69
CA SER A 16 15.96 -13.33 -17.34
C SER A 16 17.32 -13.92 -16.92
N ILE A 17 17.97 -13.32 -15.93
CA ILE A 17 19.07 -13.93 -15.19
C ILE A 17 18.53 -14.37 -13.83
N THR A 18 18.17 -15.64 -13.74
CA THR A 18 17.93 -16.33 -12.46
C THR A 18 19.27 -16.49 -11.75
N ALA A 19 19.58 -15.61 -10.80
CA ALA A 19 20.69 -15.82 -9.87
C ALA A 19 20.25 -16.82 -8.79
N PRO A 20 21.00 -17.91 -8.53
CA PRO A 20 20.64 -18.86 -7.48
C PRO A 20 20.86 -18.21 -6.11
N MET A 21 19.79 -18.13 -5.32
CA MET A 21 19.85 -17.70 -3.92
C MET A 21 20.36 -18.86 -3.07
N SER A 22 21.68 -18.93 -2.84
CA SER A 22 22.36 -19.39 -1.61
C SER A 22 23.79 -19.91 -1.91
N PRO A 23 24.83 -19.49 -1.16
CA PRO A 23 26.12 -20.18 -1.14
C PRO A 23 26.17 -21.31 -0.08
N PRO A 24 27.05 -22.31 -0.22
CA PRO A 24 27.10 -23.50 0.63
C PRO A 24 27.74 -23.21 2.00
N LEU A 25 27.25 -23.94 3.01
CA LEU A 25 27.74 -23.91 4.40
C LEU A 25 29.11 -24.61 4.51
N THR A 26 30.03 -24.01 5.26
CA THR A 26 31.34 -24.58 5.60
C THR A 26 31.31 -25.13 7.02
N ASP A 27 31.65 -26.42 7.17
CA ASP A 27 31.78 -27.12 8.46
C ASP A 27 33.00 -26.67 9.25
N GLN A 28 32.83 -26.34 10.54
CA GLN A 28 33.89 -26.50 11.54
C GLN A 28 33.33 -26.91 12.92
N LYS A 29 33.82 -28.05 13.41
CA LYS A 29 33.63 -28.61 14.75
C LYS A 29 34.44 -27.85 15.80
N GLY A 30 33.88 -27.69 17.00
CA GLY A 30 34.60 -27.24 18.19
C GLY A 30 33.67 -26.97 19.37
N GLU A 31 33.52 -27.97 20.25
CA GLU A 31 32.75 -27.87 21.51
C GLU A 31 33.51 -27.08 22.58
N SER A 32 32.78 -26.31 23.39
CA SER A 32 33.13 -26.10 24.80
C SER A 32 31.91 -25.59 25.57
N ASP A 33 31.57 -26.35 26.62
CA ASP A 33 30.47 -26.10 27.54
C ASP A 33 30.83 -24.98 28.54
N ALA A 34 29.89 -24.06 28.77
CA ALA A 34 29.77 -23.30 30.02
C ALA A 34 28.43 -22.54 30.05
N TYR A 35 27.47 -23.16 30.72
CA TYR A 35 26.09 -22.72 30.92
C TYR A 35 25.97 -21.79 32.14
N ILE A 36 25.21 -20.69 32.02
CA ILE A 36 24.52 -20.04 33.15
C ILE A 36 23.09 -19.66 32.70
N SER A 37 22.15 -20.49 33.16
CA SER A 37 20.69 -20.32 33.35
C SER A 37 19.80 -19.89 32.16
N ASP A 38 19.31 -20.89 31.42
CA ASP A 38 18.28 -20.86 30.36
C ASP A 38 16.86 -21.19 30.88
N ASN A 39 16.55 -20.99 32.16
CA ASN A 39 15.34 -21.60 32.76
C ASN A 39 13.96 -21.09 32.25
N GLU A 40 13.88 -20.30 31.17
CA GLU A 40 12.62 -19.99 30.46
C GLU A 40 12.72 -20.03 28.91
N LEU A 41 13.79 -20.60 28.35
CA LEU A 41 13.95 -20.83 26.91
C LEU A 41 13.90 -22.33 26.60
N PRO A 42 13.38 -22.74 25.43
CA PRO A 42 13.53 -24.14 24.98
C PRO A 42 15.03 -24.51 24.95
N PRO A 43 15.37 -25.79 25.17
CA PRO A 43 16.75 -26.25 25.32
C PRO A 43 17.63 -25.77 24.15
N PRO A 44 18.96 -25.63 24.37
CA PRO A 44 19.88 -25.31 23.30
C PRO A 44 19.70 -26.33 22.19
N LEU A 45 19.80 -25.85 20.94
CA LEU A 45 19.82 -26.69 19.74
C LEU A 45 20.64 -27.95 20.02
N ASN A 46 19.97 -29.11 19.97
CA ASN A 46 20.63 -30.40 19.95
C ASN A 46 21.67 -30.37 18.82
N LYS A 47 22.88 -30.87 19.08
CA LYS A 47 24.05 -30.74 18.19
C LYS A 47 23.82 -31.33 16.78
N ASP A 48 22.71 -32.03 16.57
CA ASP A 48 22.40 -32.80 15.37
C ASP A 48 21.23 -32.29 14.50
N THR A 49 20.71 -31.07 14.69
CA THR A 49 19.71 -30.55 13.73
C THR A 49 19.94 -29.09 13.39
N ASP A 50 20.33 -28.81 12.15
CA ASP A 50 20.31 -27.49 11.49
C ASP A 50 18.89 -26.93 11.29
N ARG A 51 17.91 -27.45 12.03
CA ARG A 51 16.49 -27.21 11.85
C ARG A 51 16.06 -25.94 12.59
N PRO A 52 15.40 -24.99 11.93
CA PRO A 52 14.85 -23.81 12.59
C PRO A 52 13.88 -24.17 13.72
N LEU A 53 13.87 -23.38 14.80
CA LEU A 53 12.98 -23.58 15.96
C LEU A 53 11.48 -23.49 15.61
N ASP A 54 11.17 -22.93 14.45
CA ASP A 54 9.83 -22.69 13.92
C ASP A 54 9.50 -23.55 12.69
N ALA A 55 10.28 -24.61 12.43
CA ALA A 55 10.10 -25.46 11.27
C ALA A 55 8.81 -26.30 11.26
N ASP A 56 8.21 -26.55 12.44
CA ASP A 56 7.00 -27.38 12.62
C ASP A 56 5.78 -26.56 13.09
N ILE A 57 5.70 -25.30 12.68
CA ILE A 57 4.59 -24.43 13.04
C ILE A 57 3.43 -24.66 12.07
N GLU A 58 2.30 -25.14 12.61
CA GLU A 58 1.04 -25.28 11.85
C GLU A 58 0.51 -23.92 11.37
N ASP A 59 -0.21 -23.91 10.24
CA ASP A 59 -0.74 -22.68 9.63
C ASP A 59 -1.66 -21.88 10.56
N ASN A 60 -2.38 -22.56 11.47
CA ASN A 60 -3.26 -21.94 12.47
C ASN A 60 -2.57 -21.68 13.83
N TYR A 61 -1.23 -21.66 13.88
CA TYR A 61 -0.46 -21.60 15.13
C TYR A 61 -0.86 -20.46 16.06
N VAL A 62 -1.15 -19.26 15.53
CA VAL A 62 -1.58 -18.13 16.36
C VAL A 62 -2.87 -18.47 17.09
N GLN A 63 -3.90 -18.89 16.35
CA GLN A 63 -5.20 -19.26 16.92
C GLN A 63 -5.07 -20.41 17.91
N ARG A 64 -4.32 -21.46 17.56
CA ARG A 64 -4.09 -22.61 18.43
C ARG A 64 -3.33 -22.24 19.69
N THR A 65 -2.29 -21.41 19.57
CA THR A 65 -1.47 -20.98 20.70
C THR A 65 -2.31 -20.13 21.64
N LEU A 66 -3.12 -19.22 21.13
CA LEU A 66 -4.01 -18.39 21.95
C LEU A 66 -5.12 -19.21 22.62
N ALA A 67 -5.70 -20.19 21.91
CA ALA A 67 -6.72 -21.08 22.49
C ALA A 67 -6.17 -21.97 23.61
N ASN A 68 -4.90 -22.37 23.54
CA ASN A 68 -4.26 -23.23 24.53
C ASN A 68 -3.42 -22.46 25.56
N ALA A 69 -3.16 -21.17 25.32
CA ALA A 69 -2.43 -20.33 26.26
C ALA A 69 -3.26 -20.19 27.52
N LYS A 70 -2.63 -20.43 28.68
CA LYS A 70 -3.19 -20.04 29.97
C LYS A 70 -2.76 -18.60 30.23
N PRO A 71 -3.57 -17.57 29.92
CA PRO A 71 -3.18 -16.20 30.19
C PRO A 71 -2.99 -16.03 31.70
N LYS A 72 -1.96 -15.28 32.09
CA LYS A 72 -1.85 -14.84 33.49
C LYS A 72 -3.10 -14.05 33.89
N PRO A 73 -3.55 -14.12 35.15
CA PRO A 73 -4.68 -13.33 35.62
C PRO A 73 -4.44 -11.83 35.38
N PRO A 74 -5.54 -11.04 35.27
CA PRO A 74 -5.44 -9.58 35.20
C PRO A 74 -4.63 -9.02 36.36
N ILE A 75 -3.88 -7.95 36.08
CA ILE A 75 -3.09 -7.26 37.10
C ILE A 75 -4.04 -6.48 38.00
N THR A 76 -3.99 -6.75 39.30
CA THR A 76 -4.76 -6.04 40.34
C THR A 76 -3.78 -5.29 41.26
N TRP A 77 -4.28 -4.37 42.07
CA TRP A 77 -3.44 -3.67 43.06
C TRP A 77 -2.71 -4.63 44.02
N SER A 78 -3.30 -5.77 44.34
CA SER A 78 -2.70 -6.79 45.20
C SER A 78 -1.62 -7.62 44.50
N THR A 79 -1.67 -7.78 43.17
CA THR A 79 -0.70 -8.58 42.41
C THR A 79 0.35 -7.75 41.68
N LEU A 80 0.16 -6.43 41.59
CA LEU A 80 1.00 -5.51 40.81
C LEU A 80 2.49 -5.68 41.09
N LEU A 81 2.91 -5.69 42.36
CA LEU A 81 4.33 -5.80 42.74
C LEU A 81 4.97 -7.12 42.28
N GLY A 82 4.20 -8.21 42.23
CA GLY A 82 4.69 -9.51 41.73
C GLY A 82 4.86 -9.57 40.22
N GLU A 83 4.19 -8.67 39.50
CA GLU A 83 4.12 -8.65 38.04
C GLU A 83 5.07 -7.64 37.39
N ILE A 84 5.68 -6.76 38.18
CA ILE A 84 6.70 -5.83 37.72
C ILE A 84 7.94 -6.59 37.23
N ASN A 85 8.47 -6.18 36.08
CA ASN A 85 9.79 -6.55 35.62
C ASN A 85 10.80 -5.57 36.22
N TYR A 86 11.35 -5.95 37.38
CA TYR A 86 12.20 -5.07 38.18
C TYR A 86 13.47 -4.61 37.45
N ILE A 87 14.07 -5.44 36.61
CA ILE A 87 15.30 -5.09 35.87
C ILE A 87 14.99 -3.97 34.87
N SER A 88 14.02 -4.20 33.99
CA SER A 88 13.61 -3.21 32.99
C SER A 88 13.06 -1.94 33.64
N THR A 89 12.25 -2.08 34.68
CA THR A 89 11.66 -0.94 35.41
C THR A 89 12.72 -0.08 36.08
N THR A 90 13.75 -0.70 36.68
CA THR A 90 14.86 0.04 37.30
C THR A 90 15.62 0.88 36.27
N LEU A 91 15.83 0.37 35.06
CA LEU A 91 16.49 1.13 33.99
C LEU A 91 15.59 2.24 33.45
N ILE A 92 14.34 1.92 33.13
CA ILE A 92 13.36 2.86 32.54
C ILE A 92 13.03 4.01 33.50
N VAL A 93 13.01 3.77 34.81
CA VAL A 93 12.74 4.82 35.81
C VAL A 93 14.04 5.47 36.30
N GLY A 94 15.09 4.69 36.53
CA GLY A 94 16.35 5.16 37.09
C GLY A 94 17.10 6.12 36.17
N VAL A 95 17.18 5.83 34.86
CA VAL A 95 17.88 6.68 33.89
C VAL A 95 17.26 8.09 33.79
N PRO A 96 15.91 8.26 33.68
CA PRO A 96 15.30 9.58 33.77
C PRO A 96 15.61 10.30 35.08
N LEU A 97 15.54 9.61 36.23
CA LEU A 97 15.83 10.24 37.54
C LEU A 97 17.29 10.73 37.63
N ILE A 98 18.25 9.93 37.15
CA ILE A 98 19.66 10.31 37.06
C ILE A 98 19.82 11.51 36.11
N THR A 99 19.09 11.52 34.99
CA THR A 99 19.11 12.62 34.02
C THR A 99 18.59 13.91 34.62
N ILE A 100 17.45 13.87 35.31
CA ILE A 100 16.85 15.04 35.99
C ILE A 100 17.79 15.58 37.05
N TYR A 101 18.31 14.71 37.93
CA TYR A 101 19.30 15.10 38.93
C TYR A 101 20.55 15.71 38.29
N GLY A 102 21.06 15.10 37.21
CA GLY A 102 22.19 15.59 36.44
C GLY A 102 21.95 16.99 35.88
N ALA A 103 20.80 17.20 35.23
CA ALA A 103 20.40 18.48 34.65
C ALA A 103 20.24 19.58 35.71
N MET A 104 19.86 19.24 36.93
CA MET A 104 19.73 20.18 38.05
C MET A 104 21.06 20.50 38.74
N THR A 105 22.07 19.63 38.64
CA THR A 105 23.29 19.71 39.46
C THR A 105 24.59 19.80 38.68
N THR A 106 24.52 19.81 37.35
CA THR A 106 25.69 19.79 36.47
C THR A 106 25.50 20.84 35.38
N GLU A 107 26.51 21.66 35.15
CA GLU A 107 26.51 22.62 34.06
C GLU A 107 26.77 21.89 32.73
N LEU A 108 25.98 22.19 31.69
CA LEU A 108 26.19 21.63 30.36
C LEU A 108 27.24 22.43 29.59
N LYS A 109 28.46 21.90 29.51
CA LYS A 109 29.47 22.43 28.58
C LYS A 109 29.07 22.11 27.13
N TRP A 110 29.31 23.05 26.22
CA TRP A 110 28.92 22.89 24.81
C TRP A 110 29.65 21.72 24.11
N GLN A 111 30.91 21.42 24.49
CA GLN A 111 31.66 20.28 23.96
C GLN A 111 30.99 18.96 24.35
N THR A 112 30.55 18.86 25.61
CA THR A 112 29.81 17.71 26.13
C THR A 112 28.43 17.60 25.48
N ALA A 113 27.75 18.72 25.23
CA ALA A 113 26.48 18.75 24.50
C ALA A 113 26.65 18.17 23.09
N LEU A 114 27.62 18.69 22.33
CA LEU A 114 27.93 18.22 20.98
C LEU A 114 28.32 16.73 20.99
N PHE A 115 29.20 16.32 21.90
CA PHE A 115 29.61 14.93 22.04
C PHE A 115 28.41 14.03 22.39
N SER A 116 27.50 14.46 23.27
CA SER A 116 26.29 13.71 23.62
C SER A 116 25.40 13.48 22.41
N VAL A 117 25.22 14.49 21.54
CA VAL A 117 24.43 14.38 20.31
C VAL A 117 25.12 13.46 19.30
N LEU A 118 26.43 13.58 19.11
CA LEU A 118 27.18 12.67 18.22
C LEU A 118 27.11 11.22 18.73
N TYR A 119 27.25 11.02 20.04
CA TYR A 119 27.18 9.71 20.67
C TYR A 119 25.75 9.13 20.62
N TYR A 120 24.71 9.98 20.69
CA TYR A 120 23.32 9.60 20.44
C TYR A 120 23.19 8.95 19.04
N PHE A 121 23.61 9.63 17.98
CA PHE A 121 23.54 9.09 16.62
C PHE A 121 24.43 7.85 16.44
N PHE A 122 25.61 7.82 17.07
CA PHE A 122 26.48 6.63 17.05
C PHE A 122 25.77 5.41 17.64
N THR A 123 25.19 5.52 18.85
CA THR A 123 24.44 4.42 19.46
C THR A 123 23.15 4.09 18.70
N GLY A 124 22.49 5.10 18.13
CA GLY A 124 21.33 4.94 17.25
C GLY A 124 21.64 4.10 16.01
N LEU A 125 22.76 4.38 15.32
CA LEU A 125 23.23 3.55 14.19
C LEU A 125 23.51 2.10 14.60
N GLY A 126 23.97 1.87 15.82
CA GLY A 126 24.12 0.53 16.37
C GLY A 126 22.80 -0.26 16.42
N ILE A 127 21.70 0.43 16.75
CA ILE A 127 20.35 -0.15 16.71
C ILE A 127 19.85 -0.26 15.26
N THR A 128 19.81 0.84 14.51
CA THR A 128 19.15 0.88 13.20
C THR A 128 19.93 0.15 12.10
N ALA A 129 21.23 0.41 11.94
CA ALA A 129 22.04 -0.30 10.94
C ALA A 129 22.39 -1.71 11.43
N GLY A 130 22.71 -1.86 12.71
CA GLY A 130 23.11 -3.13 13.32
C GLY A 130 21.93 -4.02 13.68
N TYR A 131 21.36 -3.81 14.88
CA TYR A 131 20.38 -4.73 15.47
C TYR A 131 19.20 -4.99 14.55
N HIS A 132 18.69 -3.93 13.94
CA HIS A 132 17.53 -3.93 13.09
C HIS A 132 17.84 -4.45 11.68
N ARG A 133 18.51 -3.67 10.84
CA ARG A 133 18.65 -4.00 9.41
C ARG A 133 19.62 -5.15 9.15
N LEU A 134 20.75 -5.21 9.86
CA LEU A 134 21.74 -6.27 9.67
C LEU A 134 21.31 -7.59 10.33
N TRP A 135 21.05 -7.59 11.64
CA TRP A 135 20.82 -8.85 12.38
C TRP A 135 19.35 -9.28 12.39
N ALA A 136 18.38 -8.40 12.60
CA ALA A 136 16.97 -8.82 12.61
C ALA A 136 16.46 -9.13 11.20
N HIS A 137 16.74 -8.28 10.21
CA HIS A 137 16.19 -8.41 8.85
C HIS A 137 17.14 -8.99 7.79
N ARG A 138 18.43 -9.09 8.09
CA ARG A 138 19.44 -9.57 7.13
C ARG A 138 19.38 -8.79 5.80
N ALA A 139 19.19 -7.47 5.89
CA ALA A 139 18.97 -6.59 4.75
C ALA A 139 20.26 -6.30 3.96
N TYR A 140 21.42 -6.56 4.55
CA TYR A 140 22.73 -6.48 3.90
C TYR A 140 23.75 -7.37 4.61
N ASN A 141 24.90 -7.58 3.97
CA ASN A 141 26.05 -8.27 4.55
C ASN A 141 27.09 -7.25 5.01
N ALA A 142 27.65 -7.43 6.21
CA ALA A 142 28.67 -6.55 6.78
C ALA A 142 30.01 -7.28 6.94
N SER A 143 31.11 -6.58 6.65
CA SER A 143 32.47 -7.04 6.97
C SER A 143 32.64 -7.19 8.49
N LEU A 144 33.61 -8.01 8.93
CA LEU A 144 33.86 -8.21 10.36
C LEU A 144 34.14 -6.90 11.13
N PRO A 145 34.94 -5.94 10.62
CA PRO A 145 35.12 -4.65 11.28
C PRO A 145 33.80 -3.89 11.46
N LEU A 146 32.93 -3.88 10.44
CA LEU A 146 31.64 -3.21 10.52
C LEU A 146 30.69 -3.91 11.52
N GLN A 147 30.72 -5.25 11.57
CA GLN A 147 29.94 -6.01 12.56
C GLN A 147 30.37 -5.67 14.00
N TYR A 148 31.68 -5.62 14.29
CA TYR A 148 32.16 -5.24 15.63
C TYR A 148 31.86 -3.77 15.95
N PHE A 149 32.00 -2.86 14.98
CA PHE A 149 31.61 -1.46 15.14
C PHE A 149 30.15 -1.31 15.57
N LEU A 150 29.22 -1.93 14.82
CA LEU A 150 27.79 -1.88 15.10
C LEU A 150 27.42 -2.60 16.40
N CYS A 151 28.12 -3.70 16.72
CA CYS A 151 27.96 -4.44 17.96
C CYS A 151 28.31 -3.59 19.19
N LEU A 152 29.44 -2.87 19.15
CA LEU A 152 29.85 -1.97 20.21
C LEU A 152 28.91 -0.76 20.30
N ALA A 153 28.58 -0.14 19.17
CA ALA A 153 27.65 0.98 19.11
C ALA A 153 26.27 0.62 19.71
N GLY A 154 25.67 -0.50 19.29
CA GLY A 154 24.38 -0.95 19.78
C GLY A 154 24.40 -1.36 21.25
N SER A 155 25.54 -1.85 21.76
CA SER A 155 25.70 -2.11 23.20
C SER A 155 25.56 -0.82 24.04
N GLY A 156 25.96 0.33 23.49
CA GLY A 156 25.81 1.64 24.16
C GLY A 156 24.37 2.16 24.23
N ALA A 157 23.44 1.58 23.47
CA ALA A 157 22.00 1.88 23.58
C ALA A 157 21.33 1.14 24.76
N CYS A 158 21.97 0.09 25.31
CA CYS A 158 21.48 -0.66 26.46
C CYS A 158 20.05 -1.25 26.30
N GLU A 159 19.69 -1.71 25.09
CA GLU A 159 18.35 -2.25 24.77
C GLU A 159 18.28 -3.79 24.71
N GLY A 160 19.14 -4.46 25.48
CA GLY A 160 19.35 -5.90 25.35
C GLY A 160 20.43 -6.26 24.32
N SER A 161 20.79 -7.55 24.29
CA SER A 161 21.78 -8.07 23.33
C SER A 161 21.19 -8.15 21.93
N ILE A 162 22.04 -8.21 20.91
CA ILE A 162 21.66 -8.45 19.52
C ILE A 162 20.72 -9.66 19.42
N LYS A 163 21.06 -10.77 20.10
CA LYS A 163 20.25 -11.99 20.12
C LYS A 163 18.85 -11.72 20.67
N TRP A 164 18.76 -11.08 21.84
CA TRP A 164 17.47 -10.83 22.50
C TRP A 164 16.60 -9.85 21.72
N TRP A 165 17.19 -8.73 21.31
CA TRP A 165 16.51 -7.66 20.56
C TRP A 165 16.01 -8.17 19.22
N SER A 166 16.87 -8.84 18.43
CA SER A 166 16.51 -9.35 17.11
C SER A 166 15.44 -10.45 17.19
N ARG A 167 15.48 -11.32 18.21
CA ARG A 167 14.42 -12.31 18.44
C ARG A 167 13.07 -11.64 18.68
N GLY A 168 13.05 -10.63 19.55
CA GLY A 168 11.84 -9.87 19.86
C GLY A 168 11.29 -9.15 18.63
N HIS A 169 12.16 -8.53 17.84
CA HIS A 169 11.78 -7.81 16.64
C HIS A 169 11.29 -8.73 15.51
N ARG A 170 11.92 -9.90 15.30
CA ARG A 170 11.41 -10.91 14.36
C ARG A 170 10.04 -11.44 14.77
N ALA A 171 9.83 -11.65 16.07
CA ALA A 171 8.51 -12.04 16.59
C ALA A 171 7.48 -10.93 16.38
N HIS A 172 7.85 -9.66 16.57
CA HIS A 172 6.99 -8.52 16.28
C HIS A 172 6.54 -8.55 14.81
N HIS A 173 7.45 -8.59 13.83
CA HIS A 173 7.06 -8.65 12.42
C HIS A 173 6.20 -9.86 12.03
N ARG A 174 6.45 -11.02 12.64
CA ARG A 174 5.71 -12.24 12.32
C ARG A 174 4.29 -12.22 12.88
N TYR A 175 4.11 -11.59 14.03
CA TYR A 175 2.89 -11.64 14.80
C TYR A 175 2.27 -10.26 15.01
N THR A 176 2.64 -9.28 14.19
CA THR A 176 2.25 -7.86 14.31
C THR A 176 0.76 -7.77 14.62
N ASP A 177 0.43 -6.94 15.63
CA ASP A 177 -0.95 -6.67 16.05
C ASP A 177 -1.71 -7.86 16.67
N THR A 178 -1.06 -8.99 16.91
CA THR A 178 -1.65 -10.12 17.64
C THR A 178 -1.19 -10.17 19.09
N GLU A 179 -1.83 -10.99 19.91
CA GLU A 179 -1.44 -11.22 21.30
C GLU A 179 -0.07 -11.91 21.48
N LEU A 180 0.53 -12.40 20.38
CA LEU A 180 1.89 -12.95 20.35
C LEU A 180 2.96 -11.91 20.01
N ASP A 181 2.55 -10.70 19.59
CA ASP A 181 3.45 -9.55 19.42
C ASP A 181 3.93 -9.05 20.79
N PRO A 182 5.24 -9.01 21.05
CA PRO A 182 5.79 -8.56 22.34
C PRO A 182 5.36 -7.14 22.73
N TYR A 183 5.11 -6.25 21.77
CA TYR A 183 4.74 -4.86 22.03
C TYR A 183 3.50 -4.43 21.22
N ASN A 184 2.53 -5.35 21.11
CA ASN A 184 1.25 -5.17 20.42
C ASN A 184 0.65 -3.76 20.60
N ALA A 185 0.53 -3.03 19.49
CA ALA A 185 0.00 -1.66 19.46
C ALA A 185 -1.50 -1.59 19.85
N HIS A 186 -2.28 -2.67 19.65
CA HIS A 186 -3.70 -2.72 20.04
C HIS A 186 -3.92 -2.68 21.55
N ARG A 187 -2.89 -2.97 22.36
CA ARG A 187 -2.97 -2.84 23.83
C ARG A 187 -2.86 -1.40 24.32
N GLY A 188 -2.73 -0.44 23.39
CA GLY A 188 -2.70 0.99 23.67
C GLY A 188 -1.30 1.60 23.54
N PHE A 189 -1.28 2.90 23.25
CA PHE A 189 -0.05 3.67 23.03
C PHE A 189 0.99 3.50 24.16
N TRP A 190 0.57 3.65 25.41
CA TRP A 190 1.49 3.55 26.55
C TRP A 190 2.02 2.13 26.78
N TYR A 191 1.23 1.12 26.43
CA TYR A 191 1.68 -0.27 26.50
C TYR A 191 2.81 -0.51 25.49
N SER A 192 2.62 -0.14 24.22
CA SER A 192 3.64 -0.36 23.19
C SER A 192 4.84 0.58 23.31
N HIS A 193 4.67 1.76 23.93
CA HIS A 193 5.80 2.67 24.23
C HIS A 193 6.69 2.12 25.36
N VAL A 194 6.14 1.88 26.56
CA VAL A 194 6.94 1.46 27.74
C VAL A 194 6.32 0.31 28.54
N GLY A 195 4.99 0.16 28.54
CA GLY A 195 4.29 -0.78 29.42
C GLY A 195 4.71 -2.24 29.21
N TRP A 196 4.99 -2.64 27.97
CA TRP A 196 5.47 -3.99 27.64
C TRP A 196 6.79 -4.38 28.33
N MET A 197 7.60 -3.39 28.73
CA MET A 197 8.84 -3.61 29.48
C MET A 197 8.64 -3.55 31.00
N LEU A 198 7.63 -2.83 31.48
CA LEU A 198 7.39 -2.63 32.92
C LEU A 198 6.74 -3.83 33.59
N VAL A 199 5.87 -4.55 32.87
CA VAL A 199 5.12 -5.70 33.41
C VAL A 199 5.48 -6.98 32.68
N LYS A 200 5.46 -8.10 33.39
CA LYS A 200 5.68 -9.42 32.78
C LYS A 200 4.61 -9.66 31.70
N PRO A 201 4.95 -10.28 30.56
CA PRO A 201 3.98 -10.56 29.52
C PRO A 201 2.89 -11.52 30.04
N ARG A 202 1.64 -11.28 29.64
CA ARG A 202 0.50 -12.14 30.02
C ARG A 202 0.44 -13.42 29.20
N ILE A 203 0.92 -13.33 27.97
CA ILE A 203 1.06 -14.43 26.99
C ILE A 203 2.52 -14.42 26.54
N LYS A 204 3.13 -15.60 26.42
CA LYS A 204 4.51 -15.71 25.96
C LYS A 204 4.59 -15.19 24.52
N PRO A 205 5.51 -14.25 24.20
CA PRO A 205 5.68 -13.79 22.83
C PRO A 205 5.95 -14.95 21.87
N GLY A 206 5.50 -14.80 20.63
CA GLY A 206 5.64 -15.84 19.62
C GLY A 206 7.10 -16.24 19.34
N VAL A 207 7.24 -17.41 18.73
CA VAL A 207 8.55 -17.97 18.38
C VAL A 207 9.08 -17.36 17.07
N ALA A 208 10.40 -17.18 17.01
CA ALA A 208 11.07 -16.68 15.82
C ALA A 208 12.39 -17.44 15.65
N ASP A 209 12.72 -17.81 14.40
CA ASP A 209 14.03 -18.37 14.09
C ASP A 209 15.14 -17.37 14.46
N ILE A 210 16.18 -17.88 15.10
CA ILE A 210 17.39 -17.16 15.49
C ILE A 210 18.65 -18.01 15.25
N SER A 211 18.54 -19.09 14.47
CA SER A 211 19.63 -20.02 14.18
C SER A 211 20.88 -19.31 13.61
N ASP A 212 20.67 -18.35 12.71
CA ASP A 212 21.72 -17.49 12.14
C ASP A 212 22.43 -16.64 13.20
N LEU A 213 21.68 -16.08 14.16
CA LEU A 213 22.23 -15.25 15.23
C LEU A 213 23.08 -16.09 16.18
N ILE A 214 22.67 -17.33 16.44
CA ILE A 214 23.43 -18.29 17.25
C ILE A 214 24.72 -18.70 16.54
N LYS A 215 24.70 -18.83 15.21
CA LYS A 215 25.89 -19.17 14.41
C LYS A 215 26.86 -17.99 14.24
N ASN A 216 26.41 -16.74 14.36
CA ASN A 216 27.27 -15.57 14.17
C ASN A 216 28.25 -15.37 15.36
N PRO A 217 29.59 -15.38 15.14
CA PRO A 217 30.57 -15.28 16.23
C PRO A 217 30.57 -13.92 16.93
N VAL A 218 30.27 -12.81 16.23
CA VAL A 218 30.19 -11.47 16.82
C VAL A 218 29.00 -11.36 17.76
N VAL A 219 27.86 -11.94 17.36
CA VAL A 219 26.65 -11.99 18.20
C VAL A 219 26.89 -12.84 19.45
N ARG A 220 27.56 -14.00 19.32
CA ARG A 220 27.95 -14.84 20.46
C ARG A 220 28.92 -14.10 21.41
N PHE A 221 29.92 -13.42 20.85
CA PHE A 221 30.84 -12.58 21.63
C PHE A 221 30.08 -11.53 22.43
N GLN A 222 29.19 -10.79 21.77
CA GLN A 222 28.41 -9.75 22.43
C GLN A 222 27.53 -10.34 23.54
N GLN A 223 26.80 -11.41 23.25
CA GLN A 223 25.94 -12.09 24.22
C GLN A 223 26.73 -12.50 25.47
N LYS A 224 27.93 -13.09 25.28
CA LYS A 224 28.80 -13.53 26.39
C LYS A 224 29.31 -12.37 27.23
N HIS A 225 29.56 -11.20 26.62
CA HIS A 225 30.15 -10.03 27.28
C HIS A 225 29.18 -8.88 27.48
N TYR A 226 27.87 -9.10 27.30
CA TYR A 226 26.90 -8.04 27.12
C TYR A 226 26.89 -7.02 28.26
N VAL A 227 26.90 -7.48 29.52
CA VAL A 227 26.93 -6.59 30.69
C VAL A 227 28.19 -5.73 30.74
N LYS A 228 29.35 -6.27 30.34
CA LYS A 228 30.58 -5.49 30.29
C LYS A 228 30.50 -4.44 29.18
N LEU A 229 30.04 -4.84 27.99
CA LEU A 229 29.93 -3.97 26.83
C LEU A 229 28.91 -2.86 27.05
N LEU A 230 27.75 -3.15 27.63
CA LEU A 230 26.71 -2.15 27.89
C LEU A 230 27.18 -1.11 28.92
N LEU A 231 27.86 -1.52 30.00
CA LEU A 231 28.40 -0.56 30.98
C LEU A 231 29.52 0.29 30.36
N THR A 232 30.38 -0.36 29.56
CA THR A 232 31.52 0.32 28.93
C THR A 232 31.05 1.35 27.91
N MET A 233 30.25 0.92 26.95
CA MET A 233 29.78 1.75 25.84
C MET A 233 28.67 2.71 26.26
N GLY A 234 27.83 2.33 27.23
CA GLY A 234 26.70 3.14 27.68
C GLY A 234 27.05 4.23 28.70
N PHE A 235 28.06 4.00 29.56
CA PHE A 235 28.43 4.93 30.62
C PHE A 235 29.93 5.22 30.72
N ILE A 236 30.82 4.23 30.68
CA ILE A 236 32.25 4.47 30.94
C ILE A 236 32.87 5.33 29.84
N ILE A 237 32.77 4.94 28.57
CA ILE A 237 33.31 5.71 27.44
C ILE A 237 32.72 7.12 27.37
N PRO A 238 31.37 7.30 27.41
CA PRO A 238 30.81 8.65 27.32
C PRO A 238 31.11 9.52 28.56
N THR A 239 31.53 8.94 29.68
CA THR A 239 32.02 9.67 30.86
C THR A 239 33.50 10.04 30.73
N VAL A 240 34.33 9.06 30.36
CA VAL A 240 35.79 9.18 30.36
C VAL A 240 36.28 10.06 29.21
N LEU A 241 35.66 10.01 28.02
CA LEU A 241 36.10 10.82 26.88
C LEU A 241 35.98 12.33 27.16
N PRO A 242 34.82 12.87 27.59
CA PRO A 242 34.72 14.27 28.02
C PRO A 242 35.65 14.61 29.19
N GLY A 243 35.82 13.67 30.13
CA GLY A 243 36.74 13.80 31.26
C GLY A 243 38.19 14.00 30.84
N LEU A 244 38.70 13.17 29.93
CA LEU A 244 40.08 13.24 29.47
C LEU A 244 40.34 14.40 28.50
N LEU A 245 39.40 14.71 27.62
CA LEU A 245 39.61 15.67 26.53
C LEU A 245 39.37 17.12 26.93
N TRP A 246 38.42 17.40 27.82
CA TRP A 246 38.10 18.76 28.27
C TRP A 246 37.69 18.86 29.75
N ASN A 247 38.17 17.90 30.56
CA ASN A 247 37.98 17.86 32.02
C ASN A 247 36.51 17.99 32.45
N ASP A 248 35.64 17.17 31.85
CA ASP A 248 34.21 17.15 32.17
C ASP A 248 33.66 15.74 32.38
N TYR A 249 34.23 15.01 33.35
CA TYR A 249 33.72 13.68 33.74
C TYR A 249 32.25 13.74 34.18
N ARG A 250 31.88 14.77 34.94
CA ARG A 250 30.53 14.91 35.48
C ARG A 250 29.52 15.16 34.36
N GLY A 251 29.81 16.08 33.44
CA GLY A 251 28.97 16.30 32.26
C GLY A 251 28.91 15.07 31.36
N GLY A 252 30.03 14.37 31.15
CA GLY A 252 30.06 13.12 30.40
C GLY A 252 29.14 12.05 30.99
N TYR A 253 29.14 11.87 32.32
CA TYR A 253 28.26 10.92 32.99
C TYR A 253 26.77 11.28 32.86
N PHE A 254 26.39 12.52 33.20
CA PHE A 254 24.99 12.92 33.24
C PHE A 254 24.39 13.19 31.86
N TYR A 255 25.12 13.82 30.94
CA TYR A 255 24.60 14.17 29.62
C TYR A 255 24.90 13.11 28.57
N ALA A 256 26.18 12.76 28.37
CA ALA A 256 26.55 11.79 27.34
C ALA A 256 26.23 10.34 27.73
N GLY A 257 26.25 10.04 29.04
CA GLY A 257 25.80 8.78 29.62
C GLY A 257 24.28 8.74 29.77
N ALA A 258 23.74 9.38 30.82
CA ALA A 258 22.34 9.22 31.23
C ALA A 258 21.33 9.92 30.30
N ALA A 259 21.46 11.23 30.05
CA ALA A 259 20.49 11.98 29.26
C ALA A 259 20.39 11.45 27.84
N ARG A 260 21.53 11.18 27.20
CA ARG A 260 21.54 10.54 25.89
C ARG A 260 20.90 9.15 25.92
N LEU A 261 21.04 8.36 26.99
CA LEU A 261 20.36 7.06 27.11
C LEU A 261 18.84 7.22 27.14
N LEU A 262 18.36 8.19 27.91
CA LEU A 262 16.93 8.55 27.96
C LEU A 262 16.39 8.84 26.57
N PHE A 263 17.08 9.70 25.80
CA PHE A 263 16.64 10.06 24.45
C PHE A 263 16.70 8.87 23.48
N VAL A 264 17.75 8.03 23.52
CA VAL A 264 17.85 6.83 22.67
C VAL A 264 16.69 5.88 22.95
N HIS A 265 16.40 5.60 24.23
CA HIS A 265 15.30 4.72 24.62
C HIS A 265 13.96 5.22 24.12
N HIS A 266 13.62 6.48 24.38
CA HIS A 266 12.35 7.03 23.91
C HIS A 266 12.27 7.15 22.38
N SER A 267 13.40 7.40 21.70
CA SER A 267 13.48 7.31 20.24
C SER A 267 13.10 5.90 19.77
N THR A 268 13.71 4.84 20.31
CA THR A 268 13.36 3.47 19.90
C THR A 268 11.92 3.12 20.27
N PHE A 269 11.44 3.51 21.45
CA PHE A 269 10.08 3.22 21.90
C PHE A 269 9.02 3.92 21.04
N CYS A 270 9.33 5.08 20.47
CA CYS A 270 8.49 5.75 19.47
C CYS A 270 8.26 4.89 18.21
N VAL A 271 9.19 4.00 17.83
CA VAL A 271 8.98 3.08 16.71
C VAL A 271 7.83 2.12 17.02
N ASN A 272 7.82 1.52 18.21
CA ASN A 272 6.77 0.58 18.64
C ASN A 272 5.42 1.26 18.93
N SER A 273 5.42 2.57 19.14
CA SER A 273 4.23 3.34 19.55
C SER A 273 3.83 4.35 18.49
N LEU A 274 4.50 5.50 18.41
CA LEU A 274 4.19 6.56 17.47
C LEU A 274 4.10 6.06 16.02
N ALA A 275 4.98 5.15 15.60
CA ALA A 275 4.97 4.60 14.23
C ALA A 275 3.84 3.61 13.95
N HIS A 276 3.07 3.19 14.97
CA HIS A 276 1.83 2.39 14.82
C HIS A 276 0.56 3.23 15.02
N TRP A 277 0.69 4.52 15.37
CA TRP A 277 -0.44 5.38 15.73
C TRP A 277 -0.56 6.61 14.82
N LEU A 278 0.55 7.19 14.38
CA LEU A 278 0.56 8.43 13.62
C LEU A 278 1.15 8.22 12.23
N GLY A 279 0.45 8.71 11.20
CA GLY A 279 0.95 8.72 9.82
C GLY A 279 -0.01 8.11 8.81
N GLU A 280 0.54 7.73 7.67
CA GLU A 280 -0.18 7.20 6.51
C GLU A 280 0.16 5.72 6.28
N GLN A 281 -0.68 5.02 5.52
CA GLN A 281 -0.50 3.60 5.18
C GLN A 281 -0.48 3.41 3.66
N PRO A 282 0.55 3.92 2.97
CA PRO A 282 0.59 3.92 1.51
C PRO A 282 0.84 2.54 0.89
N PHE A 283 1.24 1.52 1.66
CA PHE A 283 1.59 0.20 1.12
C PHE A 283 0.65 -0.93 1.54
N ASP A 284 0.15 -0.92 2.78
CA ASP A 284 -0.88 -1.84 3.26
C ASP A 284 -1.57 -1.29 4.52
N ASP A 285 -2.86 -1.60 4.72
CA ASP A 285 -3.67 -1.16 5.87
C ASP A 285 -4.16 -2.31 6.76
N LYS A 286 -3.70 -3.55 6.52
CA LYS A 286 -4.06 -4.73 7.33
C LYS A 286 -3.57 -4.64 8.78
N ASN A 287 -2.45 -3.98 8.99
CA ASN A 287 -1.77 -3.85 10.28
C ASN A 287 -1.58 -2.38 10.62
N THR A 288 -1.32 -2.05 11.88
CA THR A 288 -1.19 -0.68 12.41
C THR A 288 0.04 0.15 11.99
N PRO A 289 1.17 -0.38 11.48
CA PRO A 289 2.34 0.41 11.08
C PRO A 289 2.03 1.53 10.08
N ARG A 290 2.59 2.71 10.31
CA ARG A 290 2.37 3.94 9.54
C ARG A 290 3.69 4.63 9.14
N ASN A 291 3.64 5.33 8.03
CA ASN A 291 4.70 6.22 7.57
C ASN A 291 4.46 7.63 8.09
N HIS A 292 5.46 8.20 8.76
CA HIS A 292 5.35 9.57 9.25
C HIS A 292 6.72 10.25 9.37
N PHE A 293 6.86 11.43 8.76
CA PHE A 293 8.14 12.15 8.69
C PHE A 293 8.65 12.59 10.07
N ILE A 294 7.79 13.15 10.93
CA ILE A 294 8.21 13.57 12.28
C ILE A 294 8.61 12.36 13.10
N THR A 295 7.90 11.24 12.95
CA THR A 295 8.30 9.98 13.59
C THR A 295 9.68 9.58 13.11
N ALA A 296 9.98 9.69 11.80
CA ALA A 296 11.30 9.38 11.27
C ALA A 296 12.40 10.31 11.81
N LEU A 297 12.11 11.59 12.07
CA LEU A 297 13.07 12.49 12.74
C LEU A 297 13.34 12.05 14.18
N CYS A 298 12.28 11.73 14.94
CA CYS A 298 12.40 11.27 16.32
C CYS A 298 13.10 9.91 16.43
N THR A 299 13.00 9.06 15.42
CA THR A 299 13.47 7.67 15.43
C THR A 299 14.71 7.43 14.54
N VAL A 300 15.44 8.47 14.15
CA VAL A 300 16.69 8.34 13.35
C VAL A 300 16.46 7.60 12.02
N GLY A 301 15.33 7.85 11.37
CA GLY A 301 14.96 7.30 10.06
C GLY A 301 13.97 6.14 10.09
N GLU A 302 13.61 5.65 11.28
CA GLU A 302 12.79 4.44 11.42
C GLU A 302 11.26 4.67 11.32
N GLY A 303 10.83 5.91 11.03
CA GLY A 303 9.42 6.30 11.02
C GLY A 303 8.64 6.05 9.73
N TYR A 304 9.28 5.54 8.68
CA TYR A 304 8.60 5.02 7.49
C TYR A 304 8.20 3.55 7.73
N HIS A 305 7.38 3.35 8.77
CA HIS A 305 7.17 2.03 9.36
C HIS A 305 6.17 1.17 8.58
N ASN A 306 5.24 1.76 7.84
CA ASN A 306 4.36 1.04 6.92
C ASN A 306 5.15 0.39 5.79
N PHE A 307 6.11 1.12 5.20
CA PHE A 307 7.02 0.54 4.20
C PHE A 307 7.83 -0.60 4.81
N HIS A 308 8.42 -0.36 5.98
CA HIS A 308 9.27 -1.31 6.65
C HIS A 308 8.55 -2.64 6.97
N HIS A 309 7.32 -2.57 7.50
CA HIS A 309 6.53 -3.78 7.78
C HIS A 309 6.10 -4.52 6.52
N GLN A 310 5.81 -3.80 5.44
CA GLN A 310 5.46 -4.43 4.18
C GLN A 310 6.65 -5.07 3.47
N PHE A 311 7.84 -4.47 3.59
CA PHE A 311 9.05 -4.85 2.86
C PHE A 311 10.26 -5.01 3.80
N PRO A 312 10.19 -5.91 4.81
CA PRO A 312 11.11 -5.93 5.95
C PRO A 312 12.56 -6.25 5.58
N MET A 313 12.81 -6.89 4.44
CA MET A 313 14.18 -7.17 3.98
C MET A 313 14.84 -6.01 3.22
N ASP A 314 14.12 -4.94 2.88
CA ASP A 314 14.74 -3.78 2.24
C ASP A 314 15.68 -3.09 3.22
N PHE A 315 16.90 -2.75 2.79
CA PHE A 315 17.85 -2.04 3.65
C PHE A 315 17.44 -0.59 3.93
N ARG A 316 16.43 -0.08 3.24
CA ARG A 316 15.89 1.27 3.39
C ARG A 316 14.57 1.19 4.13
N ASN A 317 14.35 2.07 5.11
CA ASN A 317 12.99 2.33 5.57
C ASN A 317 12.35 3.41 4.71
N ALA A 318 13.15 4.40 4.27
CA ALA A 318 12.68 5.45 3.39
C ALA A 318 13.21 5.26 1.96
N ILE A 319 12.33 4.93 1.02
CA ILE A 319 12.70 4.55 -0.35
C ILE A 319 13.14 5.70 -1.25
N ARG A 320 12.66 6.93 -0.99
CA ARG A 320 13.06 8.10 -1.79
C ARG A 320 14.39 8.64 -1.28
N TRP A 321 15.20 9.20 -2.17
CA TRP A 321 16.54 9.69 -1.81
C TRP A 321 16.50 10.84 -0.79
N TYR A 322 15.48 11.71 -0.86
CA TYR A 322 15.31 12.87 0.00
C TYR A 322 14.62 12.56 1.35
N GLN A 323 13.97 11.39 1.46
CA GLN A 323 13.31 11.02 2.71
C GLN A 323 14.37 10.73 3.78
N TYR A 324 14.18 11.36 4.95
CA TYR A 324 15.08 11.26 6.09
C TYR A 324 15.23 9.81 6.56
N ASP A 325 16.40 9.25 6.27
CA ASP A 325 16.84 7.92 6.70
C ASP A 325 18.37 7.95 6.76
N PRO A 326 18.95 8.50 7.85
CA PRO A 326 20.40 8.59 8.00
C PRO A 326 21.06 7.20 8.00
N THR A 327 20.35 6.17 8.46
CA THR A 327 20.81 4.78 8.46
C THR A 327 21.02 4.26 7.04
N LYS A 328 20.10 4.53 6.11
CA LYS A 328 20.25 4.19 4.68
C LYS A 328 21.51 4.81 4.11
N TRP A 329 21.73 6.11 4.36
CA TRP A 329 22.91 6.80 3.83
C TRP A 329 24.21 6.25 4.44
N PHE A 330 24.22 5.96 5.75
CA PHE A 330 25.35 5.30 6.40
C PHE A 330 25.66 3.95 5.76
N ILE A 331 24.67 3.08 5.57
CA ILE A 331 24.85 1.77 4.94
C ILE A 331 25.35 1.93 3.49
N SER A 332 24.82 2.90 2.73
CA SER A 332 25.28 3.19 1.37
C SER A 332 26.75 3.66 1.32
N VAL A 333 27.19 4.46 2.28
CA VAL A 333 28.61 4.84 2.40
C VAL A 333 29.46 3.62 2.75
N CYS A 334 29.04 2.79 3.71
CA CYS A 334 29.74 1.54 4.02
C CYS A 334 29.82 0.61 2.79
N TYR A 335 28.79 0.57 1.96
CA TYR A 335 28.81 -0.19 0.70
C TYR A 335 29.85 0.37 -0.27
N ALA A 336 29.88 1.69 -0.48
CA ALA A 336 30.87 2.34 -1.33
C ALA A 336 32.31 2.13 -0.85
N LEU A 337 32.52 2.02 0.47
CA LEU A 337 33.81 1.71 1.09
C LEU A 337 34.16 0.21 1.12
N GLY A 338 33.28 -0.67 0.60
CA GLY A 338 33.47 -2.13 0.63
C GLY A 338 33.29 -2.79 2.00
N LEU A 339 32.77 -2.05 2.99
CA LEU A 339 32.47 -2.58 4.33
C LEU A 339 31.10 -3.26 4.42
N ALA A 340 30.18 -2.91 3.52
CA ALA A 340 28.90 -3.57 3.34
C ALA A 340 28.77 -4.13 1.92
N SER A 341 27.96 -5.17 1.74
CA SER A 341 27.67 -5.78 0.44
C SER A 341 26.25 -6.35 0.41
N HIS A 342 25.76 -6.73 -0.77
CA HIS A 342 24.45 -7.38 -0.93
C HIS A 342 23.28 -6.61 -0.31
N LEU A 343 23.25 -5.28 -0.50
CA LEU A 343 22.14 -4.44 -0.05
C LEU A 343 20.86 -4.88 -0.76
N LYS A 344 19.91 -5.41 0.02
CA LYS A 344 18.64 -5.90 -0.51
C LYS A 344 17.69 -4.74 -0.72
N MET A 345 17.13 -4.64 -1.92
CA MET A 345 16.06 -3.71 -2.26
C MET A 345 14.91 -4.47 -2.85
N PHE A 346 13.68 -4.13 -2.46
CA PHE A 346 12.52 -4.70 -3.12
C PHE A 346 12.38 -4.17 -4.55
N PRO A 347 11.90 -4.99 -5.51
CA PRO A 347 11.68 -4.55 -6.87
C PRO A 347 10.68 -3.38 -6.92
N SER A 348 11.01 -2.35 -7.69
CA SER A 348 10.20 -1.12 -7.77
C SER A 348 8.76 -1.38 -8.23
N ASN A 349 8.55 -2.40 -9.07
CA ASN A 349 7.22 -2.80 -9.51
C ASN A 349 6.34 -3.33 -8.35
N GLU A 350 6.90 -4.12 -7.44
CA GLU A 350 6.14 -4.66 -6.29
C GLU A 350 5.79 -3.56 -5.29
N ILE A 351 6.70 -2.60 -5.09
CA ILE A 351 6.43 -1.40 -4.28
C ILE A 351 5.28 -0.58 -4.89
N LYS A 352 5.33 -0.33 -6.20
CA LYS A 352 4.28 0.41 -6.93
C LYS A 352 2.93 -0.30 -6.91
N LYS A 353 2.90 -1.64 -6.96
CA LYS A 353 1.66 -2.40 -6.82
C LYS A 353 1.01 -2.15 -5.47
N GLY A 354 1.79 -2.13 -4.38
CA GLY A 354 1.28 -1.78 -3.04
C GLY A 354 0.67 -0.38 -2.99
N GLU A 355 1.42 0.63 -3.48
CA GLU A 355 0.92 2.02 -3.60
C GLU A 355 -0.38 2.10 -4.41
N TYR A 356 -0.42 1.42 -5.56
CA TYR A 356 -1.59 1.40 -6.44
C TYR A 356 -2.80 0.70 -5.79
N THR A 357 -2.60 -0.41 -5.09
CA THR A 357 -3.68 -1.11 -4.38
C THR A 357 -4.29 -0.24 -3.29
N MET A 358 -3.47 0.48 -2.52
CA MET A 358 -3.95 1.39 -1.49
C MET A 358 -4.69 2.60 -2.08
N GLU A 359 -4.21 3.11 -3.21
CA GLU A 359 -4.90 4.18 -3.95
C GLU A 359 -6.24 3.69 -4.52
N LEU A 360 -6.30 2.47 -5.06
CA LEU A 360 -7.55 1.89 -5.55
C LEU A 360 -8.57 1.72 -4.41
N LYS A 361 -8.16 1.22 -3.24
CA LYS A 361 -9.01 1.16 -2.03
C LYS A 361 -9.49 2.54 -1.59
N ARG A 362 -8.68 3.59 -1.76
CA ARG A 362 -9.06 4.98 -1.46
C ARG A 362 -10.11 5.47 -2.45
N LEU A 363 -9.90 5.24 -3.74
CA LEU A 363 -10.81 5.61 -4.81
C LEU A 363 -12.15 4.85 -4.72
N GLU A 364 -12.13 3.57 -4.34
CA GLU A 364 -13.35 2.78 -4.10
C GLU A 364 -14.19 3.40 -2.97
N ARG A 365 -13.58 3.75 -1.82
CA ARG A 365 -14.29 4.43 -0.72
C ARG A 365 -14.86 5.79 -1.12
N VAL A 366 -14.10 6.62 -1.84
CA VAL A 366 -14.61 7.89 -2.37
C VAL A 366 -15.74 7.64 -3.37
N GLY A 367 -15.63 6.58 -4.17
CA GLY A 367 -16.66 6.14 -5.10
C GLY A 367 -17.96 5.76 -4.43
N GLU A 368 -17.93 5.13 -3.24
CA GLU A 368 -19.12 4.78 -2.45
C GLU A 368 -19.91 6.00 -1.95
N GLU A 369 -19.25 7.15 -1.75
CA GLU A 369 -19.88 8.42 -1.35
C GLU A 369 -20.52 9.17 -2.54
N ILE A 370 -20.21 8.78 -3.77
CA ILE A 370 -20.70 9.41 -5.00
C ILE A 370 -21.93 8.65 -5.50
N SER A 371 -22.99 9.39 -5.84
CA SER A 371 -24.13 8.82 -6.55
C SER A 371 -23.76 8.55 -8.01
N TRP A 372 -23.75 7.28 -8.39
CA TRP A 372 -23.50 6.82 -9.75
C TRP A 372 -24.80 6.53 -10.49
N PRO A 373 -24.79 6.57 -11.83
CA PRO A 373 -25.95 6.19 -12.63
C PRO A 373 -26.26 4.71 -12.47
N ILE A 374 -27.50 4.34 -12.78
CA ILE A 374 -27.96 2.95 -12.82
C ILE A 374 -27.01 2.12 -13.71
N ASP A 375 -26.64 0.93 -13.25
CA ASP A 375 -25.75 0.04 -13.99
C ASP A 375 -26.40 -0.32 -15.33
N SER A 376 -25.60 -0.35 -16.40
CA SER A 376 -26.12 -0.67 -17.73
C SER A 376 -26.78 -2.06 -17.79
N ASN A 377 -26.37 -3.01 -16.95
CA ASN A 377 -26.97 -4.35 -16.89
C ASN A 377 -28.37 -4.36 -16.23
N GLU A 378 -28.72 -3.30 -15.50
CA GLU A 378 -30.02 -3.15 -14.83
C GLU A 378 -31.02 -2.33 -15.65
N LEU A 379 -30.56 -1.64 -16.69
CA LEU A 379 -31.42 -0.83 -17.56
C LEU A 379 -32.30 -1.72 -18.45
N PRO A 380 -33.60 -1.41 -18.60
CA PRO A 380 -34.47 -2.16 -19.49
C PRO A 380 -34.06 -1.97 -20.95
N VAL A 381 -34.11 -3.05 -21.72
CA VAL A 381 -33.93 -3.00 -23.18
C VAL A 381 -35.27 -2.63 -23.82
N ILE A 382 -35.28 -1.57 -24.63
CA ILE A 382 -36.47 -0.94 -25.21
C ILE A 382 -36.33 -0.94 -26.74
N SER A 383 -37.38 -1.37 -27.45
CA SER A 383 -37.39 -1.31 -28.92
C SER A 383 -37.59 0.12 -29.44
N TRP A 384 -37.19 0.37 -30.69
CA TRP A 384 -37.36 1.68 -31.33
C TRP A 384 -38.82 2.17 -31.31
N ALA A 385 -39.77 1.30 -31.65
CA ALA A 385 -41.19 1.64 -31.63
C ALA A 385 -41.67 2.03 -30.22
N SER A 386 -41.23 1.30 -29.19
CA SER A 386 -41.57 1.63 -27.79
C SER A 386 -40.93 2.94 -27.34
N PHE A 387 -39.68 3.21 -27.75
CA PHE A 387 -39.02 4.50 -27.51
C PHE A 387 -39.80 5.66 -28.15
N GLN A 388 -40.25 5.52 -29.41
CA GLN A 388 -41.03 6.53 -30.11
C GLN A 388 -42.38 6.81 -29.43
N GLU A 389 -43.11 5.77 -29.01
CA GLU A 389 -44.37 5.94 -28.28
C GLU A 389 -44.16 6.65 -26.94
N GLN A 390 -43.18 6.21 -26.14
CA GLN A 390 -42.88 6.82 -24.85
C GLN A 390 -42.39 8.27 -25.00
N ALA A 391 -41.68 8.60 -26.07
CA ALA A 391 -41.20 9.96 -26.34
C ALA A 391 -42.32 10.97 -26.64
N LYS A 392 -43.54 10.51 -26.94
CA LYS A 392 -44.72 11.39 -27.08
C LYS A 392 -45.24 11.89 -25.74
N GLU A 393 -45.08 11.08 -24.69
CA GLU A 393 -45.60 11.38 -23.35
C GLU A 393 -44.56 12.08 -22.47
N ARG A 394 -43.27 11.79 -22.68
CA ARG A 394 -42.17 12.37 -21.91
C ARG A 394 -40.96 12.68 -22.80
N PRO A 395 -40.16 13.72 -22.47
CA PRO A 395 -39.02 14.14 -23.27
C PRO A 395 -37.85 13.12 -23.17
N LEU A 396 -37.89 12.11 -24.05
CA LEU A 396 -36.81 11.12 -24.17
C LEU A 396 -35.86 11.47 -25.30
N VAL A 397 -34.55 11.29 -25.08
CA VAL A 397 -33.51 11.46 -26.09
C VAL A 397 -32.61 10.23 -26.10
N LEU A 398 -32.33 9.69 -27.30
CA LEU A 398 -31.39 8.61 -27.47
C LEU A 398 -29.99 9.18 -27.70
N ILE A 399 -29.02 8.75 -26.88
CA ILE A 399 -27.61 9.12 -27.04
C ILE A 399 -26.75 7.87 -26.81
N HIS A 400 -26.02 7.46 -27.85
CA HIS A 400 -25.09 6.33 -27.85
C HIS A 400 -25.73 5.03 -27.31
N GLY A 401 -26.93 4.70 -27.82
CA GLY A 401 -27.65 3.49 -27.45
C GLY A 401 -28.36 3.54 -26.09
N PHE A 402 -28.16 4.59 -25.29
CA PHE A 402 -28.88 4.79 -24.04
C PHE A 402 -30.02 5.79 -24.23
N ILE A 403 -31.19 5.46 -23.67
CA ILE A 403 -32.36 6.32 -23.64
C ILE A 403 -32.30 7.14 -22.37
N HIS A 404 -32.40 8.46 -22.51
CA HIS A 404 -32.32 9.41 -21.41
C HIS A 404 -33.65 10.14 -21.25
N ASP A 405 -34.15 10.21 -20.03
CA ASP A 405 -35.30 11.05 -19.67
C ASP A 405 -34.79 12.40 -19.19
N VAL A 406 -34.89 13.41 -20.06
CA VAL A 406 -34.33 14.75 -19.78
C VAL A 406 -35.36 15.68 -19.14
N SER A 407 -36.50 15.17 -18.67
CA SER A 407 -37.61 15.97 -18.14
C SER A 407 -37.19 17.00 -17.09
N SER A 408 -36.34 16.59 -16.15
CA SER A 408 -35.85 17.44 -15.06
C SER A 408 -34.78 18.45 -15.51
N PHE A 409 -34.18 18.27 -16.69
CA PHE A 409 -33.04 19.05 -17.16
C PHE A 409 -33.36 19.99 -18.33
N MET A 410 -34.58 19.88 -18.89
CA MET A 410 -34.99 20.67 -20.07
C MET A 410 -34.75 22.17 -19.93
N ASP A 411 -35.06 22.75 -18.77
CA ASP A 411 -34.95 24.19 -18.51
C ASP A 411 -33.59 24.62 -17.98
N GLU A 412 -32.79 23.66 -17.50
CA GLU A 412 -31.46 23.89 -16.92
C GLU A 412 -30.33 23.71 -17.95
N HIS A 413 -30.64 23.15 -19.13
CA HIS A 413 -29.66 22.92 -20.19
C HIS A 413 -28.95 24.23 -20.60
N PRO A 414 -27.62 24.36 -20.42
CA PRO A 414 -26.89 25.62 -20.66
C PRO A 414 -26.97 26.13 -22.11
N GLY A 415 -27.09 25.24 -23.09
CA GLY A 415 -27.31 25.61 -24.51
C GLY A 415 -28.76 26.04 -24.81
N GLY A 416 -29.64 25.98 -23.83
CA GLY A 416 -31.06 26.34 -23.91
C GLY A 416 -31.98 25.16 -24.24
N ARG A 417 -33.21 25.22 -23.70
CA ARG A 417 -34.29 24.22 -23.86
C ARG A 417 -34.60 23.86 -25.31
N HIS A 418 -34.53 24.83 -26.20
CA HIS A 418 -34.89 24.68 -27.60
C HIS A 418 -34.00 23.68 -28.35
N LEU A 419 -32.75 23.45 -27.90
CA LEU A 419 -31.87 22.45 -28.50
C LEU A 419 -32.30 21.02 -28.13
N LEU A 420 -32.66 20.79 -26.86
CA LEU A 420 -33.17 19.49 -26.40
C LEU A 420 -34.52 19.17 -27.03
N THR A 421 -35.40 20.17 -27.13
CA THR A 421 -36.74 20.01 -27.73
C THR A 421 -36.66 19.48 -29.17
N LYS A 422 -35.64 19.86 -29.94
CA LYS A 422 -35.42 19.37 -31.32
C LYS A 422 -35.04 17.89 -31.40
N GLN A 423 -34.50 17.34 -30.30
CA GLN A 423 -33.96 15.98 -30.21
C GLN A 423 -34.88 15.00 -29.47
N ILE A 424 -36.04 15.45 -28.95
CA ILE A 424 -37.04 14.55 -28.35
C ILE A 424 -37.46 13.50 -29.38
N GLY A 425 -37.42 12.23 -28.97
CA GLY A 425 -37.75 11.08 -29.82
C GLY A 425 -36.75 10.83 -30.94
N LYS A 426 -35.51 11.34 -30.85
CA LYS A 426 -34.49 11.15 -31.89
C LYS A 426 -33.16 10.66 -31.30
N ASP A 427 -32.31 10.16 -32.20
CA ASP A 427 -30.91 9.90 -31.92
C ASP A 427 -30.09 11.20 -31.97
N GLY A 428 -29.79 11.74 -30.79
CA GLY A 428 -28.97 12.92 -30.58
C GLY A 428 -27.47 12.65 -30.51
N THR A 429 -27.01 11.41 -30.71
CA THR A 429 -25.59 11.02 -30.51
C THR A 429 -24.65 11.92 -31.30
N THR A 430 -24.94 12.16 -32.57
CA THR A 430 -24.06 12.99 -33.41
C THR A 430 -23.99 14.43 -32.90
N ALA A 431 -25.08 14.99 -32.37
CA ALA A 431 -25.10 16.36 -31.85
C ALA A 431 -24.44 16.48 -30.45
N PHE A 432 -24.43 15.40 -29.68
CA PHE A 432 -23.82 15.36 -28.36
C PHE A 432 -22.29 15.15 -28.44
N PHE A 433 -21.84 14.23 -29.31
CA PHE A 433 -20.43 13.87 -29.52
C PHE A 433 -19.76 14.59 -30.71
N GLY A 434 -20.48 15.45 -31.43
CA GLY A 434 -19.98 16.05 -32.67
C GLY A 434 -20.83 17.18 -33.26
N GLY A 435 -20.30 17.80 -34.32
CA GLY A 435 -20.90 18.96 -34.97
C GLY A 435 -20.34 20.28 -34.45
N VAL A 436 -21.00 20.89 -33.47
CA VAL A 436 -20.65 22.23 -32.93
C VAL A 436 -20.12 22.16 -31.49
N TYR A 437 -20.52 21.15 -30.72
CA TYR A 437 -20.20 21.03 -29.29
C TYR A 437 -19.62 19.65 -29.00
N ASP A 438 -18.42 19.61 -28.40
CA ASP A 438 -17.83 18.44 -27.77
C ASP A 438 -18.09 18.56 -26.26
N HIS A 439 -19.09 17.83 -25.76
CA HIS A 439 -19.59 18.03 -24.40
C HIS A 439 -18.54 17.65 -23.35
N SER A 440 -18.45 18.45 -22.29
CA SER A 440 -17.48 18.19 -21.20
C SER A 440 -17.79 16.92 -20.41
N ASN A 441 -16.79 16.35 -19.72
CA ASN A 441 -16.98 15.21 -18.82
C ASN A 441 -18.12 15.42 -17.80
N ALA A 442 -18.33 16.65 -17.32
CA ALA A 442 -19.43 16.96 -16.41
C ALA A 442 -20.81 16.76 -17.07
N ALA A 443 -20.96 17.15 -18.34
CA ALA A 443 -22.17 16.94 -19.10
C ALA A 443 -22.41 15.45 -19.40
N HIS A 444 -21.35 14.68 -19.67
CA HIS A 444 -21.44 13.22 -19.82
C HIS A 444 -21.89 12.53 -18.52
N ASN A 445 -21.31 12.92 -17.37
CA ASN A 445 -21.69 12.37 -16.07
C ASN A 445 -23.14 12.69 -15.72
N LEU A 446 -23.57 13.95 -15.92
CA LEU A 446 -24.95 14.36 -15.66
C LEU A 446 -25.94 13.64 -16.59
N LEU A 447 -25.61 13.52 -17.88
CA LEU A 447 -26.42 12.78 -18.84
C LEU A 447 -26.61 11.33 -18.41
N ALA A 448 -25.54 10.67 -17.95
CA ALA A 448 -25.62 9.28 -17.50
C ALA A 448 -26.61 9.08 -16.33
N MET A 449 -26.79 10.08 -15.45
CA MET A 449 -27.76 10.02 -14.34
C MET A 449 -29.23 10.00 -14.83
N MET A 450 -29.47 10.41 -16.07
CA MET A 450 -30.81 10.47 -16.67
C MET A 450 -31.17 9.22 -17.48
N ARG A 451 -30.36 8.16 -17.43
CA ARG A 451 -30.61 6.91 -18.17
C ARG A 451 -31.84 6.18 -17.63
N VAL A 452 -32.71 5.78 -18.55
CA VAL A 452 -33.95 5.03 -18.25
C VAL A 452 -34.09 3.75 -19.07
N GLY A 453 -33.20 3.49 -20.02
CA GLY A 453 -33.20 2.26 -20.82
C GLY A 453 -32.06 2.19 -21.82
N ILE A 454 -31.93 1.02 -22.45
CA ILE A 454 -31.02 0.76 -23.56
C ILE A 454 -31.86 0.50 -24.80
N LEU A 455 -31.52 1.10 -25.93
CA LEU A 455 -32.20 0.81 -27.18
C LEU A 455 -31.74 -0.57 -27.71
N ASP A 456 -32.71 -1.42 -28.04
CA ASP A 456 -32.45 -2.68 -28.74
C ASP A 456 -31.75 -2.42 -30.09
N GLY A 457 -30.63 -3.11 -30.34
CA GLY A 457 -29.75 -2.86 -31.48
C GLY A 457 -28.74 -1.71 -31.32
N GLY A 458 -28.76 -0.98 -30.20
CA GLY A 458 -27.70 -0.05 -29.77
C GLY A 458 -27.61 1.29 -30.51
N MET A 459 -28.27 1.45 -31.65
CA MET A 459 -28.44 2.72 -32.37
C MET A 459 -29.77 2.72 -33.13
N GLU A 460 -30.24 3.90 -33.54
CA GLU A 460 -31.29 3.99 -34.56
C GLU A 460 -30.76 3.35 -35.85
N VAL A 461 -31.15 2.10 -36.11
CA VAL A 461 -30.66 1.34 -37.25
C VAL A 461 -31.19 2.01 -38.53
N GLU A 462 -30.33 2.71 -39.28
CA GLU A 462 -30.71 3.37 -40.54
C GLU A 462 -31.40 2.42 -41.53
N ILE A 463 -31.06 1.13 -41.47
CA ILE A 463 -31.70 0.08 -42.27
C ILE A 463 -33.20 0.00 -41.98
N LEU A 464 -33.62 0.08 -40.71
CA LEU A 464 -35.03 0.02 -40.33
C LEU A 464 -35.81 1.26 -40.82
N LYS A 465 -35.17 2.43 -40.88
CA LYS A 465 -35.77 3.63 -41.51
C LYS A 465 -36.01 3.45 -42.99
N ILE A 466 -35.01 2.91 -43.69
CA ILE A 466 -35.08 2.67 -45.14
C ILE A 466 -36.19 1.64 -45.41
N GLU A 467 -36.23 0.56 -44.62
CA GLU A 467 -37.24 -0.49 -44.71
C GLU A 467 -38.66 0.03 -44.43
N GLU A 468 -38.90 0.80 -43.35
CA GLU A 468 -40.23 1.37 -43.05
C GLU A 468 -40.69 2.40 -44.09
N ALA A 469 -39.80 3.33 -44.49
CA ALA A 469 -40.13 4.36 -45.47
C ALA A 469 -40.48 3.75 -46.84
N GLN A 470 -39.80 2.67 -47.22
CA GLN A 470 -40.05 1.96 -48.46
C GLN A 470 -41.25 0.99 -48.36
N ALA A 471 -41.51 0.38 -47.20
CA ALA A 471 -42.73 -0.38 -46.95
C ALA A 471 -43.99 0.47 -47.12
N LYS A 472 -43.97 1.70 -46.59
CA LYS A 472 -45.05 2.70 -46.83
C LYS A 472 -45.20 3.05 -48.31
N LYS A 473 -44.09 3.25 -49.04
CA LYS A 473 -44.14 3.51 -50.50
C LYS A 473 -44.69 2.32 -51.28
N LYS A 474 -44.31 1.09 -50.89
CA LYS A 474 -44.79 -0.17 -51.48
C LYS A 474 -46.30 -0.35 -51.24
N GLU A 475 -46.76 -0.10 -50.03
CA GLU A 475 -48.19 -0.13 -49.68
C GLU A 475 -48.99 0.93 -50.46
N GLN A 476 -48.46 2.14 -50.58
CA GLN A 476 -49.08 3.22 -51.34
C GLN A 476 -49.16 2.88 -52.85
N ALA A 477 -48.10 2.33 -53.44
CA ALA A 477 -48.10 1.88 -54.83
C ALA A 477 -49.11 0.75 -55.10
N LEU A 478 -49.26 -0.19 -54.15
CA LEU A 478 -50.21 -1.31 -54.25
C LEU A 478 -51.66 -0.90 -53.96
N SER A 479 -51.88 0.17 -53.19
CA SER A 479 -53.24 0.67 -52.90
C SER A 479 -53.95 1.20 -54.15
N ILE A 480 -53.21 1.81 -55.09
CA ILE A 480 -53.74 2.37 -56.35
C ILE A 480 -54.40 1.29 -57.23
N VAL A 481 -53.96 0.04 -57.11
CA VAL A 481 -54.48 -1.09 -57.89
C VAL A 481 -55.82 -1.61 -57.35
N LYS A 482 -56.12 -1.39 -56.05
CA LYS A 482 -57.32 -1.92 -55.40
C LYS A 482 -58.61 -1.21 -55.80
N ASP A 483 -58.52 0.02 -56.30
CA ASP A 483 -59.68 0.88 -56.60
C ASP A 483 -60.09 0.84 -58.09
N ILE A 484 -59.52 -0.09 -58.88
CA ILE A 484 -59.76 -0.18 -60.33
C ILE A 484 -60.68 -1.37 -60.66
N GLU A 485 -61.90 -1.05 -61.12
CA GLU A 485 -62.96 -2.04 -61.42
C GLU A 485 -62.79 -2.73 -62.79
N ASN A 486 -62.14 -2.09 -63.76
CA ASN A 486 -61.90 -2.66 -65.10
C ASN A 486 -60.71 -3.65 -65.08
N GLU A 487 -60.94 -4.86 -65.56
CA GLU A 487 -59.99 -5.98 -65.52
C GLU A 487 -58.71 -5.76 -66.34
N GLU A 488 -58.80 -5.10 -67.50
CA GLU A 488 -57.63 -4.75 -68.33
C GLU A 488 -56.80 -3.63 -67.69
N ASP A 489 -57.47 -2.59 -67.18
CA ASP A 489 -56.80 -1.45 -66.53
C ASP A 489 -56.18 -1.85 -65.19
N ARG A 490 -56.84 -2.75 -64.44
CA ARG A 490 -56.31 -3.31 -63.19
C ARG A 490 -55.05 -4.13 -63.45
N LYS A 491 -55.00 -4.90 -64.55
CA LYS A 491 -53.82 -5.67 -64.94
C LYS A 491 -52.65 -4.75 -65.30
N ARG A 492 -52.92 -3.66 -66.03
CA ARG A 492 -51.92 -2.66 -66.40
C ARG A 492 -51.38 -1.90 -65.19
N ALA A 493 -52.26 -1.44 -64.30
CA ALA A 493 -51.90 -0.77 -63.06
C ALA A 493 -51.14 -1.70 -62.11
N HIS A 494 -51.49 -3.00 -62.08
CA HIS A 494 -50.74 -3.99 -61.31
C HIS A 494 -49.31 -4.18 -61.84
N ASP A 495 -49.14 -4.29 -63.17
CA ASP A 495 -47.82 -4.41 -63.78
C ASP A 495 -46.95 -3.17 -63.52
N GLU A 496 -47.53 -1.97 -63.59
CA GLU A 496 -46.84 -0.71 -63.26
C GLU A 496 -46.48 -0.63 -61.77
N ALA A 497 -47.39 -0.98 -60.86
CA ALA A 497 -47.11 -1.05 -59.43
C ALA A 497 -46.01 -2.06 -59.11
N MET A 498 -46.00 -3.21 -59.77
CA MET A 498 -44.95 -4.23 -59.58
C MET A 498 -43.59 -3.79 -60.12
N GLN A 499 -43.54 -2.98 -61.18
CA GLN A 499 -42.29 -2.34 -61.64
C GLN A 499 -41.78 -1.31 -60.63
N GLU A 500 -42.68 -0.51 -60.05
CA GLU A 500 -42.34 0.45 -58.99
C GLU A 500 -41.78 -0.25 -57.75
N VAL A 501 -42.42 -1.35 -57.31
CA VAL A 501 -41.93 -2.17 -56.19
C VAL A 501 -40.54 -2.73 -56.46
N LYS A 502 -40.27 -3.26 -57.66
CA LYS A 502 -38.94 -3.74 -58.04
C LYS A 502 -37.90 -2.62 -58.04
N ARG A 503 -38.27 -1.40 -58.44
CA ARG A 503 -37.36 -0.24 -58.40
C ARG A 503 -37.03 0.14 -56.96
N ILE A 504 -38.03 0.16 -56.08
CA ILE A 504 -37.86 0.42 -54.65
C ILE A 504 -36.96 -0.64 -54.00
N GLU A 505 -37.17 -1.93 -54.30
CA GLU A 505 -36.33 -3.04 -53.81
C GLU A 505 -34.88 -2.97 -54.33
N HIS A 506 -34.68 -2.51 -55.56
CA HIS A 506 -33.33 -2.31 -56.10
C HIS A 506 -32.62 -1.09 -55.45
N GLU A 507 -33.33 0.01 -55.23
CA GLU A 507 -32.83 1.15 -54.47
C GLU A 507 -32.46 0.76 -53.03
N MET A 508 -33.23 -0.15 -52.42
CA MET A 508 -32.94 -0.72 -51.09
C MET A 508 -31.58 -1.42 -51.06
N GLN A 509 -31.34 -2.34 -52.02
CA GLN A 509 -30.05 -3.04 -52.12
C GLN A 509 -28.89 -2.07 -52.33
N LEU A 510 -29.08 -1.03 -53.13
CA LEU A 510 -28.05 -0.01 -53.37
C LEU A 510 -27.80 0.88 -52.15
N ALA A 511 -28.83 1.22 -51.37
CA ALA A 511 -28.70 1.98 -50.13
C ALA A 511 -27.96 1.18 -49.05
N LEU A 512 -28.33 -0.11 -48.87
CA LEU A 512 -27.66 -1.05 -47.98
C LEU A 512 -26.16 -1.22 -48.29
N LEU A 513 -25.80 -1.19 -49.57
CA LEU A 513 -24.41 -1.25 -50.03
C LEU A 513 -23.63 0.06 -49.82
N ARG A 514 -24.32 1.20 -49.66
CA ARG A 514 -23.71 2.53 -49.45
C ARG A 514 -23.51 2.89 -47.97
N THR A 515 -24.33 2.32 -47.09
CA THR A 515 -24.10 2.37 -45.63
C THR A 515 -22.91 1.49 -45.29
N ALA A 516 -21.70 2.08 -45.29
CA ALA A 516 -20.47 1.41 -44.88
C ALA A 516 -20.59 0.83 -43.45
N PRO A 517 -19.87 -0.26 -43.12
CA PRO A 517 -19.88 -0.79 -41.76
C PRO A 517 -19.35 0.27 -40.78
N GLN A 518 -20.18 0.61 -39.80
CA GLN A 518 -19.95 1.55 -38.68
C GLN A 518 -18.81 1.12 -37.72
N GLN A 519 -17.69 0.61 -38.23
CA GLN A 519 -16.55 0.22 -37.40
C GLN A 519 -15.65 1.40 -36.99
N VAL A 520 -15.85 2.60 -37.54
CA VAL A 520 -15.00 3.77 -37.28
C VAL A 520 -15.46 4.62 -36.07
N ARG A 521 -16.67 4.42 -35.53
CA ARG A 521 -17.14 5.16 -34.34
C ARG A 521 -16.89 4.47 -33.00
N MET A 522 -16.51 3.19 -32.98
CA MET A 522 -16.34 2.43 -31.72
C MET A 522 -15.04 2.69 -30.95
N ARG A 523 -14.03 3.36 -31.54
CA ARG A 523 -12.73 3.56 -30.87
C ARG A 523 -12.70 4.67 -29.82
N LYS A 524 -13.77 5.47 -29.69
CA LYS A 524 -13.88 6.51 -28.65
C LYS A 524 -14.86 6.14 -27.53
N ALA A 525 -15.69 5.11 -27.67
CA ALA A 525 -16.77 4.81 -26.72
C ALA A 525 -16.28 4.39 -25.33
N THR A 526 -15.12 3.72 -25.25
CA THR A 526 -14.53 3.31 -23.96
C THR A 526 -14.13 4.50 -23.10
N ASP A 527 -13.83 5.66 -23.69
CA ASP A 527 -13.32 6.84 -22.99
C ASP A 527 -14.43 7.65 -22.27
N TYR A 528 -15.71 7.40 -22.57
CA TYR A 528 -16.83 8.23 -22.10
C TYR A 528 -17.81 7.50 -21.17
N PHE A 529 -17.49 6.28 -20.75
CA PHE A 529 -18.17 5.70 -19.60
C PHE A 529 -17.73 6.43 -18.33
N PRO A 530 -18.64 6.66 -17.36
CA PRO A 530 -18.23 7.09 -16.03
C PRO A 530 -17.13 6.15 -15.53
N PRO A 531 -16.11 6.62 -14.80
CA PRO A 531 -15.02 5.78 -14.33
C PRO A 531 -15.49 4.50 -13.62
N SER A 532 -16.64 4.56 -12.92
CA SER A 532 -17.29 3.40 -12.29
C SER A 532 -17.69 2.29 -13.27
N GLN A 533 -18.12 2.62 -14.49
CA GLN A 533 -18.49 1.66 -15.54
C GLN A 533 -17.28 1.22 -16.39
N GLN A 534 -16.23 2.06 -16.52
CA GLN A 534 -14.98 1.65 -17.16
C GLN A 534 -14.26 0.56 -16.34
N LEU A 535 -14.26 0.70 -15.02
CA LEU A 535 -13.64 -0.26 -14.10
C LEU A 535 -14.36 -1.63 -14.10
N SER A 536 -15.70 -1.66 -14.24
CA SER A 536 -16.45 -2.92 -14.31
C SER A 536 -16.20 -3.66 -15.62
N ILE A 537 -16.24 -2.98 -16.77
CA ILE A 537 -15.98 -3.55 -18.10
C ILE A 537 -14.58 -4.18 -18.15
N THR A 538 -13.58 -3.56 -17.52
CA THR A 538 -12.22 -4.10 -17.52
C THR A 538 -12.08 -5.37 -16.66
N LYS A 539 -12.88 -5.50 -15.59
CA LYS A 539 -12.92 -6.72 -14.74
C LYS A 539 -13.62 -7.89 -15.44
N THR A 540 -14.62 -7.65 -16.30
CA THR A 540 -15.33 -8.72 -17.04
C THR A 540 -14.57 -9.24 -18.26
N VAL A 541 -13.63 -8.48 -18.81
CA VAL A 541 -12.85 -8.88 -20.00
C VAL A 541 -11.59 -9.69 -19.62
N ALA A 542 -11.32 -9.84 -18.31
CA ALA A 542 -10.28 -10.73 -17.78
C ALA A 542 -10.91 -11.94 -17.07
N SER A 543 -11.51 -12.84 -17.84
CA SER A 543 -11.81 -14.22 -17.42
C SER A 543 -11.66 -15.18 -18.59
#